data_AF-A0A6I3HZQ4-F1
#
_entry.id   AF-A0A6I3HZQ4-F1
#
_cell.length_a   1.000
_cell.length_b   1.000
_cell.length_c   1.000
_cell.angle_alpha   90.00
_cell.angle_beta   90.00
_cell.angle_gamma   90.00
#
_symmetry.space_group_name_H-M   'P 1'
#
loop_
_entity.id
_entity.type
_entity.pdbx_description
1 polymer ?
#
loop_
_entity_poly.entity_id
_entity_poly.type
_entity_poly.pdbx_seq_one_letter_code
_entity_poly.pdbx_strand_id
1 'polypeptide(L)'
;MPHSASPTFPGLDHVVVSGGTPAEWAAMSAVEWTQRLDALAAGVKSSRAHWVTLLPHHGTELQPHELAQFSELISATGKVVLEDAGYGQRFVWHRTAKQSIIIDPSSDGHRRFASIIESMRQSGVDPDSIDENALTEALLAPATNDADLAVILGPPDRMPESMVWELAYCEIVFLDLDWSAFTANHLELAIDDFNRRHRRFGGLDS
;
A
#
# COMPACT_ATOMS: atom_id res chain seq x y z
N MET A 1 -1.81 -1.33 27.70
CA MET A 1 -0.50 -0.64 27.53
C MET A 1 -0.33 -0.45 26.04
N PRO A 2 -0.16 0.77 25.50
CA PRO A 2 0.15 0.88 24.08
C PRO A 2 1.49 0.19 23.85
N HIS A 3 1.53 -0.70 22.86
CA HIS A 3 2.73 -1.43 22.50
C HIS A 3 3.82 -0.40 22.20
N SER A 4 4.91 -0.45 22.95
CA SER A 4 6.10 0.33 22.69
C SER A 4 6.73 -0.20 21.41
N ALA A 5 6.22 0.21 20.25
CA ALA A 5 7.01 0.21 19.04
C ALA A 5 8.07 1.29 19.22
N SER A 6 9.14 0.94 19.95
CA SER A 6 10.40 1.65 19.72
C SER A 6 10.74 1.39 18.26
N PRO A 7 10.81 2.42 17.39
CA PRO A 7 11.05 2.20 15.96
C PRO A 7 12.34 1.40 15.81
N THR A 8 12.23 0.15 15.36
CA THR A 8 13.33 -0.81 15.42
C THR A 8 14.31 -0.70 14.26
N PHE A 9 14.10 0.19 13.27
CA PHE A 9 15.12 0.49 12.25
C PHE A 9 15.10 1.95 11.73
N PRO A 10 16.26 2.50 11.31
CA PRO A 10 16.41 3.92 10.96
C PRO A 10 16.15 4.20 9.46
N GLY A 11 15.17 3.54 8.84
CA GLY A 11 14.89 3.73 7.41
C GLY A 11 13.59 3.11 6.93
N LEU A 12 13.07 3.68 5.85
CA LEU A 12 11.83 3.33 5.17
C LEU A 12 11.84 1.89 4.62
N ASP A 13 10.89 1.05 5.03
CA ASP A 13 10.70 -0.35 4.62
C ASP A 13 9.42 -0.55 3.80
N HIS A 14 8.31 0.06 4.22
CA HIS A 14 7.02 -0.08 3.57
C HIS A 14 6.39 1.27 3.28
N VAL A 15 6.18 1.56 1.99
CA VAL A 15 5.51 2.77 1.51
C VAL A 15 4.12 2.41 1.02
N VAL A 16 3.11 3.11 1.50
CA VAL A 16 1.76 3.02 0.95
C VAL A 16 1.52 4.25 0.09
N VAL A 17 1.06 4.04 -1.15
CA VAL A 17 0.65 5.10 -2.06
C VAL A 17 -0.85 5.00 -2.25
N SER A 18 -1.57 6.07 -1.93
CA SER A 18 -3.01 6.16 -2.16
C SER A 18 -3.31 7.13 -3.29
N GLY A 19 -4.02 6.68 -4.34
CA GLY A 19 -4.32 7.54 -5.47
C GLY A 19 -5.32 6.97 -6.46
N GLY A 20 -6.12 7.86 -7.06
CA GLY A 20 -7.16 7.51 -8.03
C GLY A 20 -8.31 6.71 -7.43
N THR A 21 -9.09 6.08 -8.29
CA THR A 21 -10.26 5.26 -7.95
C THR A 21 -10.19 3.90 -8.65
N PRO A 22 -10.91 2.87 -8.18
CA PRO A 22 -10.94 1.58 -8.87
C PRO A 22 -11.44 1.70 -10.33
N ALA A 23 -12.36 2.62 -10.60
CA ALA A 23 -12.86 2.88 -11.95
C ALA A 23 -11.77 3.49 -12.87
N GLU A 24 -10.99 4.46 -12.39
CA GLU A 24 -9.85 5.00 -13.15
C GLU A 24 -8.79 3.94 -13.40
N TRP A 25 -8.53 3.09 -12.40
CA TRP A 25 -7.60 1.97 -12.48
C TRP A 25 -8.03 0.93 -13.52
N ALA A 26 -9.31 0.59 -13.57
CA ALA A 26 -9.88 -0.33 -14.55
C ALA A 26 -9.94 0.27 -15.98
N ALA A 27 -9.97 1.59 -16.11
CA ALA A 27 -9.96 2.28 -17.40
C ALA A 27 -8.56 2.39 -18.04
N MET A 28 -7.49 2.17 -17.27
CA MET A 28 -6.12 2.19 -17.79
C MET A 28 -5.83 0.99 -18.68
N SER A 29 -4.97 1.17 -19.67
CA SER A 29 -4.40 0.09 -20.48
C SER A 29 -3.25 -0.63 -19.77
N ALA A 30 -2.90 -1.84 -20.23
CA ALA A 30 -1.76 -2.58 -19.70
C ALA A 30 -0.42 -1.81 -19.86
N VAL A 31 -0.30 -0.98 -20.90
CA VAL A 31 0.88 -0.12 -21.12
C VAL A 31 0.94 0.98 -20.06
N GLU A 32 -0.18 1.65 -19.78
CA GLU A 32 -0.25 2.67 -18.73
C GLU A 32 0.01 2.08 -17.34
N TRP A 33 -0.52 0.89 -17.05
CA TRP A 33 -0.20 0.15 -15.83
C TRP A 33 1.28 -0.21 -15.72
N THR A 34 1.87 -0.67 -16.83
CA THR A 34 3.32 -0.96 -16.89
C THR A 34 4.15 0.27 -16.55
N GLN A 35 3.79 1.43 -17.10
CA GLN A 35 4.44 2.71 -16.83
C GLN A 35 4.23 3.17 -15.37
N ARG A 36 3.01 3.01 -14.84
CA ARG A 36 2.69 3.35 -13.45
C ARG A 36 3.52 2.53 -12.47
N LEU A 37 3.60 1.22 -12.70
CA LEU A 37 4.41 0.32 -11.89
C LEU A 37 5.89 0.68 -11.96
N ASP A 38 6.42 0.99 -13.15
CA ASP A 38 7.81 1.46 -13.29
C ASP A 38 8.05 2.78 -12.57
N ALA A 39 7.08 3.69 -12.57
CA ALA A 39 7.17 4.95 -11.84
C ALA A 39 7.21 4.72 -10.32
N LEU A 40 6.35 3.85 -9.78
CA LEU A 40 6.37 3.47 -8.36
C LEU A 40 7.74 2.88 -7.99
N ALA A 41 8.20 1.87 -8.73
CA ALA A 41 9.48 1.21 -8.50
C ALA A 41 10.68 2.17 -8.59
N ALA A 42 10.66 3.11 -9.54
CA ALA A 42 11.70 4.12 -9.68
C ALA A 42 11.67 5.14 -8.53
N GLY A 43 10.48 5.53 -8.07
CA GLY A 43 10.31 6.52 -6.99
C GLY A 43 10.85 6.05 -5.65
N VAL A 44 10.80 4.74 -5.36
CA VAL A 44 11.40 4.15 -4.16
C VAL A 44 12.84 3.64 -4.38
N LYS A 45 13.43 3.82 -5.57
CA LYS A 45 14.73 3.19 -5.90
C LYS A 45 15.88 3.65 -4.99
N SER A 46 15.86 4.91 -4.55
CA SER A 46 16.87 5.48 -3.65
C SER A 46 16.56 5.20 -2.17
N SER A 47 15.37 4.68 -1.86
CA SER A 47 14.98 4.31 -0.51
C SER A 47 15.40 2.86 -0.19
N ARG A 48 15.14 2.43 1.05
CA ARG A 48 15.30 1.04 1.48
C ARG A 48 13.98 0.26 1.44
N ALA A 49 12.94 0.84 0.84
CA ALA A 49 11.61 0.26 0.88
C ALA A 49 11.58 -1.07 0.13
N HIS A 50 11.27 -2.14 0.87
CA HIS A 50 11.03 -3.46 0.32
C HIS A 50 9.62 -3.57 -0.26
N TRP A 51 8.66 -2.84 0.33
CA TRP A 51 7.26 -2.91 -0.04
C TRP A 51 6.74 -1.55 -0.50
N VAL A 52 6.02 -1.59 -1.61
CA VAL A 52 5.12 -0.50 -2.02
C VAL A 52 3.72 -1.06 -2.13
N THR A 53 2.77 -0.56 -1.34
CA THR A 53 1.36 -0.94 -1.47
C THR A 53 0.60 0.20 -2.13
N LEU A 54 -0.05 -0.09 -3.25
CA LEU A 54 -0.90 0.84 -3.97
C LEU A 54 -2.36 0.57 -3.62
N LEU A 55 -3.04 1.61 -3.10
CA LEU A 55 -4.46 1.61 -2.75
C LEU A 55 -5.21 2.74 -3.47
N PRO A 56 -6.49 2.59 -3.81
CA PRO A 56 -7.30 3.69 -4.32
C PRO A 56 -7.44 4.78 -3.25
N HIS A 57 -7.65 6.04 -3.64
CA HIS A 57 -7.96 7.09 -2.67
C HIS A 57 -9.41 6.96 -2.17
N HIS A 58 -10.34 6.69 -3.09
CA HIS A 58 -11.76 6.56 -2.82
C HIS A 58 -12.43 5.85 -4.01
N GLY A 59 -13.76 5.76 -3.99
CA GLY A 59 -14.55 5.28 -5.10
C GLY A 59 -15.42 4.09 -4.72
N THR A 60 -16.11 3.54 -5.71
CA THR A 60 -16.93 2.35 -5.53
C THR A 60 -16.10 1.11 -5.81
N GLU A 61 -16.30 0.08 -4.99
CA GLU A 61 -15.74 -1.25 -5.24
C GLU A 61 -16.09 -1.77 -6.64
N LEU A 62 -15.10 -2.37 -7.31
CA LEU A 62 -15.32 -3.04 -8.59
C LEU A 62 -16.33 -4.16 -8.40
N GLN A 63 -17.31 -4.24 -9.30
CA GLN A 63 -18.20 -5.39 -9.35
C GLN A 63 -17.40 -6.65 -9.74
N PRO A 64 -17.88 -7.86 -9.40
CA PRO A 64 -17.12 -9.09 -9.66
C PRO A 64 -16.63 -9.25 -11.10
N HIS A 65 -17.44 -8.83 -12.09
CA HIS A 65 -17.06 -8.88 -13.50
C HIS A 65 -16.00 -7.82 -13.87
N GLU A 66 -16.04 -6.64 -13.26
CA GLU A 66 -15.04 -5.58 -13.45
C GLU A 66 -13.72 -5.97 -12.78
N LEU A 67 -13.77 -6.60 -11.60
CA LEU A 67 -12.61 -7.13 -10.91
C LEU A 67 -11.92 -8.25 -11.72
N ALA A 68 -12.70 -9.12 -12.38
CA ALA A 68 -12.17 -10.13 -13.28
C ALA A 68 -11.46 -9.50 -14.50
N GLN A 69 -12.06 -8.47 -15.11
CA GLN A 69 -11.44 -7.72 -16.20
C GLN A 69 -10.17 -6.99 -15.74
N PHE A 70 -10.20 -6.38 -14.55
CA PHE A 70 -9.03 -5.75 -13.94
C PHE A 70 -7.91 -6.78 -13.70
N SER A 71 -8.26 -7.98 -13.23
CA SER A 71 -7.29 -9.08 -13.05
C SER A 71 -6.62 -9.49 -14.36
N GLU A 72 -7.40 -9.62 -15.44
CA GLU A 72 -6.86 -9.92 -16.78
C GLU A 72 -5.95 -8.79 -17.29
N LEU A 73 -6.38 -7.54 -17.14
CA LEU A 73 -5.63 -6.34 -17.50
C LEU A 73 -4.28 -6.25 -16.77
N ILE A 74 -4.29 -6.42 -15.45
CA ILE A 74 -3.09 -6.35 -14.62
C ILE A 74 -2.15 -7.51 -14.94
N SER A 75 -2.67 -8.72 -15.16
CA SER A 75 -1.88 -9.87 -15.59
C SER A 75 -1.24 -9.65 -16.97
N ALA A 76 -1.91 -8.94 -17.88
CA ALA A 76 -1.38 -8.61 -19.20
C ALA A 76 -0.16 -7.69 -19.19
N THR A 77 0.17 -7.06 -18.04
CA THR A 77 1.46 -6.35 -17.87
C THR A 77 2.67 -7.28 -17.92
N GLY A 78 2.47 -8.59 -17.66
CA GLY A 78 3.55 -9.58 -17.52
C GLY A 78 4.45 -9.38 -16.29
N LYS A 79 4.12 -8.42 -15.43
CA LYS A 79 4.88 -8.08 -14.21
C LYS A 79 4.19 -8.58 -12.95
N VAL A 80 2.86 -8.52 -12.94
CA VAL A 80 2.03 -8.72 -11.76
C VAL A 80 1.41 -10.12 -11.79
N VAL A 81 1.45 -10.80 -10.65
CA VAL A 81 0.78 -12.08 -10.42
C VAL A 81 -0.32 -11.90 -9.37
N LEU A 82 -1.40 -12.66 -9.48
CA LEU A 82 -2.36 -12.81 -8.39
C LEU A 82 -1.86 -13.91 -7.47
N GLU A 83 -1.58 -13.58 -6.21
CA GLU A 83 -1.10 -14.52 -5.21
C GLU A 83 -2.05 -14.63 -4.02
N ASP A 84 -2.09 -15.81 -3.41
CA ASP A 84 -2.75 -16.03 -2.13
C ASP A 84 -1.81 -15.53 -1.02
N ALA A 85 -2.07 -14.34 -0.51
CA ALA A 85 -1.28 -13.65 0.50
C ALA A 85 -1.94 -13.85 1.88
N GLY A 86 -1.75 -15.03 2.45
CA GLY A 86 -2.30 -15.40 3.75
C GLY A 86 -3.82 -15.62 3.70
N TYR A 87 -4.59 -14.56 3.98
CA TYR A 87 -6.06 -14.62 4.09
C TYR A 87 -6.79 -13.84 2.99
N GLY A 88 -6.06 -13.29 2.01
CA GLY A 88 -6.66 -12.60 0.87
C GLY A 88 -5.82 -12.78 -0.38
N GLN A 89 -6.43 -12.54 -1.53
CA GLN A 89 -5.68 -12.47 -2.79
C GLN A 89 -5.13 -11.06 -2.98
N ARG A 90 -3.89 -10.98 -3.49
CA ARG A 90 -3.20 -9.71 -3.76
C ARG A 90 -2.57 -9.76 -5.14
N PHE A 91 -2.63 -8.64 -5.86
CA PHE A 91 -1.88 -8.49 -7.09
C PHE A 91 -0.47 -7.99 -6.74
N VAL A 92 0.55 -8.80 -7.02
CA VAL A 92 1.91 -8.53 -6.57
C VAL A 92 2.89 -8.58 -7.71
N TRP A 93 3.77 -7.57 -7.79
CA TRP A 93 4.93 -7.57 -8.66
C TRP A 93 6.20 -7.72 -7.82
N HIS A 94 6.79 -8.92 -7.83
CA HIS A 94 8.13 -9.16 -7.29
C HIS A 94 9.20 -8.68 -8.27
N ARG A 95 9.53 -7.39 -8.20
CA ARG A 95 10.47 -6.76 -9.14
C ARG A 95 11.89 -7.26 -8.95
N THR A 96 12.34 -7.37 -7.70
CA THR A 96 13.67 -7.89 -7.34
C THR A 96 13.57 -8.72 -6.06
N ALA A 97 14.66 -9.40 -5.68
CA ALA A 97 14.74 -10.10 -4.40
C ALA A 97 14.53 -9.19 -3.16
N LYS A 98 14.53 -7.86 -3.32
CA LYS A 98 14.39 -6.88 -2.24
C LYS A 98 13.30 -5.85 -2.46
N GLN A 99 12.50 -5.95 -3.53
CA GLN A 99 11.47 -4.95 -3.80
C GLN A 99 10.28 -5.58 -4.49
N SER A 100 9.12 -5.37 -3.88
CA SER A 100 7.83 -5.84 -4.35
C SER A 100 6.80 -4.71 -4.32
N ILE A 101 5.84 -4.77 -5.25
CA ILE A 101 4.71 -3.83 -5.30
C ILE A 101 3.42 -4.64 -5.14
N ILE A 102 2.61 -4.26 -4.17
CA ILE A 102 1.26 -4.78 -3.94
C ILE A 102 0.27 -3.80 -4.58
N ILE A 103 -0.70 -4.31 -5.29
CA ILE A 103 -1.83 -3.55 -5.85
C ILE A 103 -3.08 -4.18 -5.25
N ASP A 104 -3.85 -3.39 -4.51
CA ASP A 104 -5.13 -3.83 -3.99
C ASP A 104 -6.21 -2.85 -4.47
N PRO A 105 -7.13 -3.26 -5.36
CA PRO A 105 -8.16 -2.38 -5.91
C PRO A 105 -9.30 -2.10 -4.93
N SER A 106 -9.26 -2.64 -3.69
CA SER A 106 -10.28 -2.37 -2.69
C SER A 106 -10.28 -0.91 -2.28
N SER A 107 -11.43 -0.26 -2.43
CA SER A 107 -11.64 1.15 -2.12
C SER A 107 -12.14 1.39 -0.70
N ASP A 108 -12.52 0.34 0.02
CA ASP A 108 -13.09 0.41 1.37
C ASP A 108 -12.30 -0.49 2.34
N GLY A 109 -11.47 0.14 3.18
CA GLY A 109 -10.62 -0.56 4.14
C GLY A 109 -11.42 -1.27 5.24
N HIS A 110 -12.64 -0.81 5.57
CA HIS A 110 -13.50 -1.51 6.53
C HIS A 110 -14.04 -2.81 5.95
N ARG A 111 -14.42 -2.81 4.66
CA ARG A 111 -14.81 -4.04 3.96
C ARG A 111 -13.64 -5.00 3.82
N ARG A 112 -12.45 -4.50 3.46
CA ARG A 112 -11.23 -5.33 3.41
C ARG A 112 -10.96 -5.99 4.76
N PHE A 113 -11.06 -5.22 5.85
CA PHE A 113 -10.95 -5.74 7.21
C PHE A 113 -11.94 -6.86 7.49
N ALA A 114 -13.24 -6.62 7.27
CA ALA A 114 -14.28 -7.62 7.51
C ALA A 114 -14.08 -8.90 6.66
N SER A 115 -13.68 -8.75 5.40
CA SER A 115 -13.38 -9.86 4.50
C SER A 115 -12.22 -10.72 4.98
N ILE A 116 -11.16 -10.10 5.50
CA ILE A 116 -9.99 -10.81 6.02
C ILE A 116 -10.36 -11.59 7.29
N ILE A 117 -11.14 -11.00 8.21
CA ILE A 117 -11.64 -11.72 9.40
C ILE A 117 -12.48 -12.93 9.02
N GLU A 118 -13.39 -12.78 8.05
CA GLU A 118 -14.20 -13.91 7.59
C GLU A 118 -13.34 -14.99 6.92
N SER A 119 -12.32 -14.61 6.16
CA SER A 119 -11.34 -15.54 5.58
C SER A 119 -10.56 -16.30 6.66
N MET A 120 -10.05 -15.62 7.68
CA MET A 120 -9.39 -16.25 8.84
C MET A 120 -10.30 -17.27 9.52
N ARG A 121 -11.57 -16.92 9.73
CA ARG A 121 -12.57 -17.83 10.30
C ARG A 121 -12.80 -19.06 9.42
N GLN A 122 -12.91 -18.88 8.10
CA GLN A 122 -13.10 -19.98 7.15
C GLN A 122 -11.86 -20.89 7.05
N SER A 123 -10.66 -20.33 7.22
CA SER A 123 -9.41 -21.06 7.33
C SER A 123 -9.22 -21.78 8.67
N GLY A 124 -10.15 -21.62 9.62
CA GLY A 124 -10.13 -22.31 10.91
C GLY A 124 -9.13 -21.74 11.91
N VAL A 125 -8.80 -20.44 11.81
CA VAL A 125 -7.98 -19.75 12.81
C VAL A 125 -8.67 -19.79 14.17
N ASP A 126 -7.92 -20.09 15.22
CA ASP A 126 -8.40 -20.07 16.60
C ASP A 126 -8.74 -18.62 17.00
N PRO A 127 -9.99 -18.30 17.42
CA PRO A 127 -10.34 -16.96 17.85
C PRO A 127 -9.46 -16.42 18.98
N ASP A 128 -8.97 -17.30 19.87
CA ASP A 128 -8.11 -16.90 20.98
C ASP A 128 -6.68 -16.56 20.54
N SER A 129 -6.28 -16.92 19.30
CA SER A 129 -4.99 -16.54 18.72
C SER A 129 -5.03 -15.27 17.87
N ILE A 130 -6.19 -14.63 17.75
CA ILE A 130 -6.33 -13.37 17.00
C ILE A 130 -5.91 -12.21 17.90
N ASP A 131 -4.73 -11.65 17.64
CA ASP A 131 -4.20 -10.44 18.27
C ASP A 131 -3.85 -9.36 17.23
N GLU A 132 -3.31 -8.22 17.66
CA GLU A 132 -2.95 -7.13 16.75
C GLU A 132 -1.88 -7.53 15.73
N ASN A 133 -0.97 -8.45 16.07
CA ASN A 133 0.07 -8.91 15.16
C ASN A 133 -0.52 -9.82 14.08
N ALA A 134 -1.36 -10.78 14.46
CA ALA A 134 -2.05 -11.67 13.54
C ALA A 134 -2.92 -10.88 12.54
N LEU A 135 -3.59 -9.82 13.01
CA LEU A 135 -4.36 -8.94 12.14
C LEU A 135 -3.47 -8.10 11.22
N THR A 136 -2.36 -7.56 11.72
CA THR A 136 -1.40 -6.80 10.91
C THR A 136 -0.83 -7.66 9.79
N GLU A 137 -0.34 -8.85 10.12
CA GLU A 137 0.18 -9.80 9.13
C GLU A 137 -0.88 -10.15 8.09
N ALA A 138 -2.13 -10.38 8.50
CA ALA A 138 -3.22 -10.72 7.59
C ALA A 138 -3.64 -9.58 6.65
N LEU A 139 -3.69 -8.35 7.17
CA LEU A 139 -4.16 -7.18 6.42
C LEU A 139 -3.12 -6.66 5.44
N LEU A 140 -1.86 -6.59 5.88
CA LEU A 140 -0.75 -6.01 5.12
C LEU A 140 -0.07 -7.03 4.19
N ALA A 141 -0.41 -8.32 4.30
CA ALA A 141 0.16 -9.38 3.48
C ALA A 141 0.17 -9.00 1.98
N PRO A 142 1.25 -9.37 1.24
CA PRO A 142 2.46 -10.05 1.71
C PRO A 142 3.51 -9.14 2.38
N ALA A 143 3.21 -7.85 2.62
CA ALA A 143 4.15 -6.97 3.29
C ALA A 143 4.43 -7.46 4.70
N THR A 144 5.71 -7.52 5.07
CA THR A 144 6.18 -8.14 6.32
C THR A 144 6.33 -7.15 7.47
N ASN A 145 6.14 -5.86 7.21
CA ASN A 145 6.30 -4.79 8.19
C ASN A 145 5.18 -3.74 8.02
N ASP A 146 4.91 -3.00 9.09
CA ASP A 146 3.99 -1.87 9.10
C ASP A 146 4.36 -0.82 8.05
N ALA A 147 3.36 -0.07 7.59
CA ALA A 147 3.59 1.09 6.75
C ALA A 147 4.39 2.16 7.51
N ASP A 148 5.51 2.60 6.94
CA ASP A 148 6.32 3.70 7.49
C ASP A 148 5.85 5.06 6.95
N LEU A 149 5.43 5.09 5.68
CA LEU A 149 5.06 6.30 4.97
C LEU A 149 3.82 6.06 4.10
N ALA A 150 2.78 6.86 4.30
CA ALA A 150 1.65 7.02 3.41
C ALA A 150 1.81 8.26 2.54
N VAL A 151 1.90 8.07 1.22
CA VAL A 151 1.84 9.14 0.21
C VAL A 151 0.44 9.19 -0.38
N ILE A 152 -0.29 10.24 -0.08
CA ILE A 152 -1.70 10.40 -0.43
C ILE A 152 -1.81 11.43 -1.57
N LEU A 153 -2.28 10.99 -2.72
CA LEU A 153 -2.48 11.82 -3.89
C LEU A 153 -3.89 12.42 -3.92
N GLY A 154 -3.97 13.67 -4.35
CA GLY A 154 -5.20 14.45 -4.46
C GLY A 154 -5.32 15.53 -3.37
N PRO A 155 -6.45 16.24 -3.32
CA PRO A 155 -6.66 17.31 -2.35
C PRO A 155 -6.51 16.80 -0.90
N PRO A 156 -5.85 17.56 -0.01
CA PRO A 156 -5.66 17.17 1.40
C PRO A 156 -6.91 17.44 2.26
N ASP A 157 -8.10 17.25 1.71
CA ASP A 157 -9.37 17.48 2.39
C ASP A 157 -10.00 16.19 2.94
N ARG A 158 -9.51 15.02 2.49
CA ARG A 158 -10.03 13.72 2.86
C ARG A 158 -8.95 12.66 3.03
N MET A 159 -9.11 11.82 4.05
CA MET A 159 -8.31 10.61 4.21
C MET A 159 -8.82 9.51 3.27
N PRO A 160 -7.92 8.67 2.71
CA PRO A 160 -8.32 7.56 1.87
C PRO A 160 -9.27 6.58 2.57
N GLU A 161 -10.39 6.25 1.94
CA GLU A 161 -11.34 5.27 2.49
C GLU A 161 -10.75 3.85 2.53
N SER A 162 -9.81 3.58 1.63
CA SER A 162 -9.13 2.31 1.50
C SER A 162 -8.10 2.06 2.60
N MET A 163 -7.67 3.08 3.35
CA MET A 163 -6.60 2.98 4.34
C MET A 163 -7.19 3.09 5.74
N VAL A 164 -7.18 1.99 6.48
CA VAL A 164 -7.73 1.94 7.85
C VAL A 164 -6.68 1.44 8.81
N TRP A 165 -6.08 0.28 8.52
CA TRP A 165 -5.02 -0.30 9.34
C TRP A 165 -3.67 0.36 9.07
N GLU A 166 -3.40 0.67 7.80
CA GLU A 166 -2.15 1.23 7.30
C GLU A 166 -1.81 2.60 7.89
N LEU A 167 -2.82 3.36 8.33
CA LEU A 167 -2.65 4.71 8.88
C LEU A 167 -2.30 4.74 10.37
N ALA A 168 -2.28 3.59 11.06
CA ALA A 168 -2.17 3.57 12.52
C ALA A 168 -0.88 4.24 13.04
N TYR A 169 0.25 4.01 12.34
CA TYR A 169 1.57 4.47 12.80
C TYR A 169 2.44 5.10 11.70
N CYS A 170 1.99 5.13 10.43
CA CYS A 170 2.78 5.71 9.35
C CYS A 170 2.85 7.24 9.43
N GLU A 171 3.94 7.82 8.92
CA GLU A 171 3.96 9.23 8.57
C GLU A 171 3.11 9.47 7.32
N ILE A 172 2.53 10.67 7.22
CA ILE A 172 1.66 11.03 6.09
C ILE A 172 2.28 12.20 5.31
N VAL A 173 2.31 12.05 3.98
CA VAL A 173 2.63 13.11 3.03
C VAL A 173 1.50 13.22 2.01
N PHE A 174 0.86 14.38 1.97
CA PHE A 174 -0.11 14.70 0.93
C PHE A 174 0.59 15.33 -0.27
N LEU A 175 0.22 14.90 -1.46
CA LEU A 175 0.59 15.53 -2.71
C LEU A 175 -0.69 15.94 -3.45
N ASP A 176 -0.92 17.24 -3.55
CA ASP A 176 -2.05 17.82 -4.29
C ASP A 176 -1.82 17.67 -5.79
N LEU A 177 -2.03 16.45 -6.29
CA LEU A 177 -1.70 16.00 -7.63
C LEU A 177 -2.67 14.88 -8.04
N ASP A 178 -3.19 14.94 -9.26
CA ASP A 178 -4.09 13.92 -9.78
C ASP A 178 -3.38 12.60 -10.05
N TRP A 179 -4.08 11.46 -9.87
CA TRP A 179 -3.54 10.13 -10.15
C TRP A 179 -2.84 10.03 -11.50
N SER A 180 -3.45 10.57 -12.56
CA SER A 180 -2.92 10.55 -13.93
C SER A 180 -1.56 11.25 -14.04
N ALA A 181 -1.33 12.32 -13.28
CA ALA A 181 -0.11 13.11 -13.29
C ALA A 181 1.01 12.55 -12.40
N PHE A 182 0.77 11.47 -11.65
CA PHE A 182 1.78 10.89 -10.76
C PHE A 182 3.03 10.42 -11.53
N THR A 183 4.21 10.60 -10.94
CA THR A 183 5.50 10.20 -11.53
C THR A 183 6.46 9.72 -10.44
N ALA A 184 7.54 9.04 -10.84
CA ALA A 184 8.58 8.60 -9.91
C ALA A 184 9.16 9.76 -9.07
N ASN A 185 9.35 10.93 -9.69
CA ASN A 185 9.90 12.10 -9.02
C ASN A 185 8.98 12.62 -7.89
N HIS A 186 7.66 12.51 -8.05
CA HIS A 186 6.72 12.88 -7.00
C HIS A 186 6.88 12.00 -5.75
N LEU A 187 7.05 10.69 -5.95
CA LEU A 187 7.29 9.75 -4.85
C LEU A 187 8.66 9.93 -4.21
N GLU A 188 9.70 10.15 -5.03
CA GLU A 188 11.06 10.45 -4.53
C GLU A 188 11.06 11.71 -3.65
N LEU A 189 10.38 12.78 -4.07
CA LEU A 189 10.25 14.01 -3.28
C LEU A 189 9.49 13.79 -1.96
N ALA A 190 8.45 12.95 -1.95
CA ALA A 190 7.71 12.62 -0.74
C ALA A 190 8.57 11.83 0.26
N ILE A 191 9.36 10.88 -0.24
CA ILE A 191 10.31 10.11 0.56
C ILE A 191 11.44 10.99 1.10
N ASP A 192 11.92 11.93 0.30
CA ASP A 192 12.91 12.92 0.74
C ASP A 192 12.37 13.80 1.87
N ASP A 193 11.11 14.21 1.81
CA ASP A 193 10.47 14.98 2.88
C ASP A 193 10.38 14.15 4.18
N PHE A 194 9.93 12.89 4.10
CA PHE A 194 9.96 11.94 5.22
C PHE A 194 11.36 11.82 5.84
N ASN A 195 12.39 11.62 5.01
CA ASN A 195 13.77 11.49 5.47
C ASN A 195 14.32 12.77 6.14
N ARG A 196 13.84 13.96 5.73
CA ARG A 196 14.23 15.23 6.36
C ARG A 196 13.61 15.40 7.75
N ARG A 197 12.37 14.95 7.95
CA ARG A 197 11.68 14.99 9.24
C ARG A 197 12.38 14.11 10.29
N HIS A 198 12.98 13.02 9.87
CA HIS A 198 13.73 12.06 10.70
C HIS A 198 15.17 12.49 11.10
N ARG A 199 15.61 13.74 10.88
CA ARG A 199 16.91 14.25 11.39
C ARG A 199 16.86 14.95 12.76
N ARG A 200 15.89 14.60 13.62
CA ARG A 200 15.89 14.97 15.04
C ARG A 200 15.95 13.74 15.94
N PHE A 201 16.94 12.87 15.70
CA PHE A 201 17.35 11.89 16.70
C PHE A 201 18.03 12.62 17.87
N GLY A 202 17.25 13.11 18.84
CA GLY A 202 17.68 13.31 20.23
C GLY A 202 18.99 14.08 20.49
N GLY A 203 19.49 14.86 19.53
CA GLY A 203 20.53 15.83 19.77
C GLY A 203 19.90 16.95 20.58
N LEU A 204 20.03 16.88 21.89
CA LEU A 204 20.15 18.11 22.66
C LEU A 204 21.31 18.87 22.00
N ASP A 205 20.99 19.92 21.24
CA ASP A 205 21.96 20.97 20.99
C ASP A 205 22.45 21.41 22.38
N SER A 206 23.66 20.97 22.73
CA SER A 206 24.44 21.47 23.87
C SER A 206 25.53 22.37 23.32
#